data_AF-A0A938DE29-F1
#
_entry.id   AF-A0A938DE29-F1
#
_cell.length_a   1.000
_cell.length_b   1.000
_cell.length_c   1.000
_cell.angle_alpha   90.00
_cell.angle_beta   90.00
_cell.angle_gamma   90.00
#
_symmetry.space_group_name_H-M   'P 1'
#
loop_
_entity.id
_entity.type
_entity.pdbx_description
1 polymer ?
#
loop_
_entity_poly.entity_id
_entity_poly.type
_entity_poly.pdbx_seq_one_letter_code
_entity_poly.pdbx_strand_id
1 'polypeptide(L)'
;MRKAVALFLLAAVAIIGLTTAAAADVRVRGSRARVHRVAPPPYYDDGYFSNYVTGPTGAPTPVMQVPGSTSVITRKMMDDFQSRDLCGALRLAPGVTASGC
;
A
#
# COMPACT_ATOMS: atom_id res chain seq x y z
N MET A 1 -56.83 -1.32 -42.42
CA MET A 1 -55.67 -2.24 -42.58
C MET A 1 -54.36 -1.44 -42.75
N ARG A 2 -53.91 -0.72 -41.73
CA ARG A 2 -52.68 0.13 -41.80
C ARG A 2 -51.79 0.06 -40.55
N LYS A 3 -52.13 -0.80 -39.58
CA LYS A 3 -51.40 -0.94 -38.31
C LYS A 3 -50.45 -2.16 -38.26
N ALA A 4 -50.50 -3.05 -39.26
CA ALA A 4 -49.68 -4.27 -39.31
C ALA A 4 -48.35 -4.10 -40.08
N VAL A 5 -48.18 -3.02 -40.85
CA VAL A 5 -46.95 -2.78 -41.65
C VAL A 5 -45.85 -2.10 -40.82
N ALA A 6 -46.21 -1.38 -39.76
CA ALA A 6 -45.26 -0.65 -38.92
C ALA A 6 -44.47 -1.55 -37.94
N LEU A 7 -44.96 -2.76 -37.65
CA LEU A 7 -44.30 -3.69 -36.72
C LEU A 7 -43.22 -4.56 -37.39
N PHE A 8 -43.26 -4.71 -38.72
CA PHE A 8 -42.26 -5.48 -39.46
C PHE A 8 -40.99 -4.69 -39.82
N LEU A 9 -41.04 -3.35 -39.79
CA LEU A 9 -39.89 -2.49 -40.09
C LEU A 9 -38.95 -2.27 -38.90
N LEU A 10 -39.39 -2.55 -37.66
CA LEU A 10 -38.59 -2.38 -36.44
C LEU A 10 -37.76 -3.62 -36.07
N ALA A 11 -38.05 -4.79 -36.65
CA ALA A 11 -37.34 -6.03 -36.36
C ALA A 11 -36.13 -6.30 -37.28
N ALA A 12 -35.95 -5.50 -38.35
CA ALA A 12 -34.92 -5.73 -39.36
C ALA A 12 -33.56 -5.05 -39.07
N VAL A 13 -33.47 -4.21 -38.04
CA VAL A 13 -32.22 -3.49 -37.68
C VAL A 13 -31.38 -4.26 -36.63
N ALA A 14 -31.90 -5.35 -36.08
CA ALA A 14 -31.24 -6.09 -34.99
C ALA A 14 -30.33 -7.25 -35.46
N ILE A 15 -30.13 -7.47 -36.76
CA ILE A 15 -29.43 -8.67 -37.29
C ILE A 15 -28.11 -8.33 -38.02
N ILE A 16 -27.70 -7.05 -38.07
CA ILE A 16 -26.40 -6.64 -38.65
C ILE A 16 -25.38 -6.52 -37.52
N GLY A 17 -24.98 -7.66 -36.96
CA GLY A 17 -23.92 -7.77 -35.95
C GLY A 17 -23.00 -8.96 -36.16
N LEU A 18 -23.05 -9.58 -37.35
CA LEU A 18 -22.11 -10.63 -37.73
C LEU A 18 -20.72 -10.03 -38.02
N THR A 19 -19.72 -10.66 -37.42
CA THR A 19 -18.35 -10.86 -37.94
C THR A 19 -17.41 -9.64 -38.02
N THR A 20 -16.66 -9.39 -36.94
CA THR A 20 -15.22 -9.00 -36.98
C THR A 20 -14.57 -9.15 -35.58
N ALA A 21 -14.47 -10.36 -35.04
CA ALA A 21 -13.46 -10.64 -34.02
C ALA A 21 -12.11 -10.86 -34.71
N ALA A 22 -11.60 -9.80 -35.34
CA ALA A 22 -10.24 -9.76 -35.84
C ALA A 22 -9.29 -9.74 -34.64
N ALA A 23 -8.29 -10.60 -34.69
CA ALA A 23 -7.22 -10.72 -33.71
C ALA A 23 -6.62 -9.35 -33.37
N ALA A 24 -6.89 -8.86 -32.16
CA ALA A 24 -6.07 -7.85 -31.52
C ALA A 24 -5.17 -8.57 -30.49
N ASP A 25 -4.11 -9.16 -31.02
CA ASP A 25 -2.94 -9.64 -30.29
C ASP A 25 -2.28 -8.43 -29.62
N VAL A 26 -2.80 -8.00 -28.46
CA VAL A 26 -2.12 -7.04 -27.60
C VAL A 26 -1.38 -7.84 -26.55
N ARG A 27 -0.25 -8.42 -26.98
CA ARG A 27 0.86 -8.73 -26.08
C ARG A 27 1.23 -7.43 -25.38
N VAL A 28 0.59 -7.16 -24.23
CA VAL A 28 1.10 -6.22 -23.23
C VAL A 28 2.34 -6.87 -22.66
N ARG A 29 3.44 -6.80 -23.42
CA ARG A 29 4.79 -7.00 -22.93
C ARG A 29 5.08 -5.77 -22.07
N GLY A 30 4.45 -5.76 -20.90
CA GLY A 30 4.69 -4.77 -19.87
C GLY A 30 6.18 -4.78 -19.60
N SER A 31 6.82 -3.69 -19.98
CA SER A 31 8.13 -3.30 -19.52
C SER A 31 8.07 -3.29 -18.00
N ARG A 32 8.41 -4.43 -17.37
CA ARG A 32 8.65 -4.49 -15.94
C ARG A 32 9.80 -3.53 -15.68
N ALA A 33 9.47 -2.32 -15.25
CA ALA A 33 10.44 -1.37 -14.74
C ALA A 33 11.27 -2.14 -13.72
N ARG A 34 12.57 -2.24 -14.00
CA ARG A 34 13.52 -2.91 -13.11
C ARG A 34 13.58 -2.05 -11.86
N VAL A 35 12.73 -2.35 -10.88
CA VAL A 35 12.76 -1.71 -9.56
C VAL A 35 14.17 -1.95 -9.05
N HIS A 36 14.96 -0.88 -8.97
CA HIS A 36 16.28 -0.91 -8.36
C HIS A 36 16.04 -1.23 -6.89
N ARG A 37 16.07 -2.52 -6.55
CA ARG A 37 16.14 -2.96 -5.16
C ARG A 37 17.54 -2.65 -4.69
N VAL A 38 17.74 -1.41 -4.27
CA VAL A 38 18.89 -1.03 -3.46
C VAL A 38 18.81 -1.92 -2.22
N ALA A 39 19.88 -2.68 -1.97
CA ALA A 39 19.98 -3.45 -0.73
C ALA A 39 19.80 -2.47 0.45
N PRO A 40 18.94 -2.77 1.44
CA PRO A 40 18.78 -1.89 2.58
C PRO A 40 20.15 -1.61 3.20
N PRO A 41 20.52 -0.34 3.45
CA PRO A 41 21.74 -0.03 4.19
C PRO A 41 21.76 -0.80 5.52
N PRO A 42 22.94 -1.17 6.03
CA PRO A 42 23.04 -1.82 7.33
C PRO A 42 22.35 -0.96 8.39
N TYR A 43 21.45 -1.59 9.14
CA TYR A 43 20.65 -0.93 10.18
C TYR A 43 21.54 -0.63 11.38
N TYR A 44 21.92 0.63 11.56
CA TYR A 44 22.58 1.14 12.75
C TYR A 44 21.61 2.08 13.46
N ASP A 45 21.23 1.72 14.68
CA ASP A 45 20.21 2.41 15.48
C ASP A 45 20.87 3.23 16.61
N ASP A 46 21.96 3.92 16.25
CA ASP A 46 22.85 4.57 17.20
C ASP A 46 22.39 6.00 17.58
N GLY A 47 21.19 6.40 17.12
CA GLY A 47 20.63 7.74 17.24
C GLY A 47 19.19 7.77 17.78
N TYR A 48 18.57 8.95 17.76
CA TYR A 48 17.14 9.11 18.11
C TYR A 48 16.20 8.84 16.93
N PHE A 49 16.73 8.65 15.72
CA PHE A 49 15.95 8.46 14.51
C PHE A 49 16.22 7.09 13.91
N SER A 50 15.15 6.33 13.66
CA SER A 50 15.19 5.10 12.88
C SER A 50 14.36 5.27 11.60
N ASN A 51 14.91 4.78 10.48
CA ASN A 51 14.23 4.80 9.18
C ASN A 51 13.34 3.57 8.95
N TYR A 52 13.37 2.60 9.85
CA TYR A 52 12.65 1.33 9.70
C TYR A 52 11.87 0.98 10.96
N VAL A 53 10.80 0.22 10.77
CA VAL A 53 10.10 -0.47 11.85
C VAL A 53 10.00 -1.96 11.54
N THR A 54 9.97 -2.75 12.61
CA THR A 54 9.72 -4.19 12.48
C THR A 54 8.23 -4.42 12.66
N GLY A 55 7.56 -4.79 11.58
CA GLY A 55 6.13 -5.12 11.61
C GLY A 55 5.86 -6.54 12.11
N PRO A 56 4.60 -6.99 12.07
CA PRO A 56 4.20 -8.33 12.52
C PRO A 56 4.90 -9.48 11.78
N THR A 57 5.37 -9.22 10.57
CA THR A 57 6.09 -10.20 9.74
C THR A 57 7.56 -10.37 10.14
N GLY A 58 8.07 -9.57 11.08
CA GLY A 58 9.46 -9.58 11.51
C GLY A 58 10.45 -8.97 10.51
N ALA A 59 10.00 -8.59 9.31
CA ALA A 59 10.85 -7.94 8.31
C ALA A 59 10.92 -6.43 8.56
N PRO A 60 12.12 -5.81 8.46
CA PRO A 60 12.25 -4.37 8.54
C PRO A 60 11.53 -3.71 7.37
N THR A 61 10.64 -2.77 7.69
CA THR A 61 9.84 -2.01 6.74
C THR A 61 10.18 -0.54 6.88
N PRO A 62 10.51 0.19 5.81
CA PRO A 62 10.75 1.62 5.90
C PRO A 62 9.54 2.35 6.49
N VAL A 63 9.76 3.27 7.43
CA VAL A 63 8.67 4.01 8.12
C VAL A 63 7.72 4.66 7.11
N MET A 64 8.26 5.19 6.01
CA MET A 64 7.50 5.83 4.94
C MET A 64 6.54 4.90 4.17
N GLN A 65 6.68 3.59 4.33
CA GLN A 65 5.81 2.58 3.70
C GLN A 65 4.70 2.09 4.65
N VAL A 66 4.77 2.46 5.93
CA VAL A 66 3.75 2.07 6.91
C VAL A 66 2.59 3.07 6.83
N PRO A 67 1.36 2.62 6.52
CA PRO A 67 0.22 3.52 6.47
C PRO A 67 -0.13 4.03 7.88
N GLY A 68 -0.36 5.34 7.99
CA GLY A 68 -0.73 6.01 9.25
C GLY A 68 0.46 6.66 9.96
N SER A 69 0.23 7.06 11.22
CA SER A 69 1.26 7.68 12.05
C SER A 69 2.04 6.60 12.79
N THR A 70 3.37 6.60 12.62
CA THR A 70 4.27 5.67 13.29
C THR A 70 5.31 6.46 14.08
N SER A 71 5.60 6.04 15.31
CA SER A 71 6.66 6.60 16.14
C SER A 71 7.59 5.48 16.60
N VAL A 72 8.89 5.75 16.56
CA VAL A 72 9.92 4.80 17.00
C VAL A 72 10.61 5.39 18.22
N ILE A 73 10.60 4.64 19.32
CA ILE A 73 11.39 4.97 20.51
C ILE A 73 12.66 4.13 20.44
N THR A 74 13.80 4.77 20.18
CA THR A 74 15.08 4.06 20.06
C THR A 74 15.67 3.74 21.42
N ARG A 75 16.60 2.77 21.46
CA ARG A 75 17.34 2.42 22.70
C ARG A 75 18.07 3.64 23.27
N LYS A 76 18.69 4.45 22.41
CA LYS A 76 19.38 5.68 22.81
C LYS A 76 18.43 6.68 23.49
N MET A 77 17.21 6.85 22.98
CA MET A 77 16.21 7.69 23.65
C MET A 77 15.86 7.13 25.02
N MET A 78 15.61 5.83 25.13
CA MET A 78 15.32 5.21 26.42
C MET A 78 16.47 5.38 27.44
N ASP A 79 17.72 5.29 26.98
CA ASP A 79 18.91 5.47 27.84
C ASP A 79 19.07 6.92 28.31
N ASP A 80 18.98 7.88 27.38
CA ASP A 80 19.19 9.30 27.67
C ASP A 80 18.06 9.87 28.54
N PHE A 81 16.81 9.40 28.35
CA PHE A 81 15.67 9.75 29.21
C PHE A 81 15.50 8.82 30.42
N GLN A 82 16.43 7.90 30.64
CA GLN A 82 16.42 6.96 31.78
C GLN A 82 15.10 6.18 31.94
N SER A 83 14.46 5.82 30.83
CA SER A 83 13.24 5.01 30.81
C SER A 83 13.55 3.58 31.25
N ARG A 84 13.22 3.26 32.50
CA ARG A 84 13.51 1.94 33.12
C ARG A 84 12.44 0.89 32.88
N ASP A 85 11.26 1.34 32.45
CA ASP A 85 10.13 0.49 32.13
C ASP A 85 9.46 0.94 30.84
N LEU A 86 8.52 0.13 30.38
CA LEU A 86 7.83 0.32 29.11
C LEU A 86 6.93 1.56 29.14
N CYS A 87 6.37 1.91 30.29
CA CYS A 87 5.51 3.07 30.44
C CYS A 87 6.29 4.38 30.42
N GLY A 88 7.45 4.43 31.07
CA GLY A 88 8.41 5.53 30.97
C GLY A 88 8.83 5.75 29.52
N ALA A 89 9.09 4.68 28.78
CA ALA A 89 9.39 4.78 27.35
C ALA A 89 8.19 5.31 26.54
N LEU A 90 6.98 4.78 26.76
CA LEU A 90 5.76 5.18 26.04
C LEU A 90 5.38 6.64 26.27
N ARG A 91 5.77 7.25 27.39
CA ARG A 91 5.57 8.69 27.63
C ARG A 91 6.34 9.58 26.65
N LEU A 92 7.36 9.04 25.98
CA LEU A 92 8.10 9.75 24.92
C LEU A 92 7.35 9.72 23.58
N ALA A 93 6.36 8.84 23.41
CA ALA A 93 5.59 8.74 22.18
C ALA A 93 4.50 9.83 22.11
N PRO A 94 4.43 10.61 21.01
CA PRO A 94 3.38 11.60 20.83
C PRO A 94 1.98 10.97 20.85
N GLY A 95 1.06 11.58 21.59
CA GLY A 95 -0.33 11.12 21.67
C GLY A 95 -0.55 9.85 22.50
N VAL A 96 0.47 9.32 23.18
CA VAL A 96 0.36 8.15 24.05
C VAL A 96 0.33 8.60 25.51
N THR A 97 -0.67 8.12 26.26
CA THR A 97 -0.71 8.23 27.72
C THR A 97 -0.54 6.84 28.31
N ALA A 98 0.51 6.64 29.11
CA ALA A 98 0.76 5.39 29.82
C ALA A 98 0.26 5.47 31.27
N SER A 99 -0.54 4.49 31.68
CA SER A 99 -1.08 4.34 33.05
C SER A 99 -1.18 2.85 33.42
N GLY A 100 -1.31 2.55 34.73
CA GLY A 100 -1.41 1.16 35.21
C GLY A 100 -0.07 0.46 35.42
N CYS A 101 0.97 1.28 35.54
CA CYS A 101 2.38 1.04 35.78
C CYS A 101 2.84 2.26 36.59
#